data_AF-A0A837I509-F1
#
_entry.id   AF-A0A837I509-F1
#
_cell.length_a   1.000
_cell.length_b   1.000
_cell.length_c   1.000
_cell.angle_alpha   90.00
_cell.angle_beta   90.00
_cell.angle_gamma   90.00
#
_symmetry.space_group_name_H-M   'P 1'
#
loop_
_entity.id
_entity.type
_entity.pdbx_description
1 polymer ?
#
loop_
_entity_poly.entity_id
_entity_poly.type
_entity_poly.pdbx_seq_one_letter_code
_entity_poly.pdbx_strand_id
1 'polypeptide(L)'
;MKKKERNLRFPSTVLVPVSHFLTARLHTLEKRKKEISKEDPFTDPSRVDDNAAADIEADEQFGHARTSAIKKEISRSIVSVRKALTRIKIGKYGICEECGQMIDTARLMAFPEATLCTKDAAKREK
;
A
#
# COMPACT_ATOMS: atom_id res chain seq x y z
N MET A 1 -22.87 -20.66 -14.42
CA MET A 1 -22.45 -21.48 -13.26
C MET A 1 -22.64 -20.67 -11.97
N LYS A 2 -23.67 -20.97 -11.18
CA LYS A 2 -23.97 -20.26 -9.92
C LYS A 2 -22.87 -20.58 -8.90
N LYS A 3 -21.99 -19.63 -8.59
CA LYS A 3 -21.03 -19.77 -7.48
C LYS A 3 -21.85 -19.85 -6.18
N LYS A 4 -21.87 -21.03 -5.55
CA LYS A 4 -22.39 -21.22 -4.18
C LYS A 4 -21.79 -20.11 -3.30
N GLU A 5 -22.63 -19.25 -2.75
CA GLU A 5 -22.25 -18.25 -1.75
C GLU A 5 -21.81 -18.99 -0.47
N ARG A 6 -20.54 -19.40 -0.45
CA ARG A 6 -19.92 -19.93 0.76
C ARG A 6 -19.60 -18.73 1.64
N ASN A 7 -20.39 -18.55 2.70
CA ASN A 7 -20.20 -17.51 3.70
C ASN A 7 -18.97 -17.85 4.57
N LEU A 8 -17.79 -17.72 3.98
CA LEU A 8 -16.51 -18.05 4.59
C LEU A 8 -15.99 -16.79 5.29
N ARG A 9 -15.96 -16.82 6.63
CA ARG A 9 -15.45 -15.72 7.45
C ARG A 9 -14.33 -16.23 8.33
N PHE A 10 -13.27 -15.45 8.45
CA PHE A 10 -12.20 -15.74 9.40
C PHE A 10 -12.69 -15.51 10.84
N PRO A 11 -12.28 -16.35 11.81
CA PRO A 11 -12.61 -16.15 13.20
C PRO A 11 -11.94 -14.89 13.76
N SER A 12 -12.59 -14.27 14.75
CA SER A 12 -12.10 -13.06 15.41
C SER A 12 -10.72 -13.25 16.04
N THR A 13 -10.42 -14.46 16.53
CA THR A 13 -9.12 -14.85 17.10
C THR A 13 -7.95 -14.60 16.15
N VAL A 14 -8.19 -14.74 14.84
CA VAL A 14 -7.19 -14.48 13.79
C VAL A 14 -7.26 -13.02 13.32
N LEU A 15 -8.45 -12.45 13.24
CA LEU A 15 -8.65 -11.09 12.72
C LEU A 15 -8.13 -9.98 13.64
N VAL A 16 -8.22 -10.15 14.96
CA VAL A 16 -7.73 -9.17 15.94
C VAL A 16 -6.22 -8.90 15.79
N PRO A 17 -5.32 -9.91 15.85
CA PRO A 17 -3.88 -9.66 15.71
C PRO A 17 -3.53 -9.11 14.32
N VAL A 18 -4.19 -9.59 13.26
CA VAL A 18 -4.00 -9.07 11.90
C VAL A 18 -4.40 -7.60 11.80
N SER A 19 -5.52 -7.22 12.40
CA SER A 19 -6.00 -5.83 12.43
C SER A 19 -5.03 -4.91 13.18
N HIS A 20 -4.51 -5.36 14.34
CA HIS A 20 -3.49 -4.60 15.09
C HIS A 20 -2.21 -4.42 14.27
N PHE A 21 -1.72 -5.49 13.64
CA PHE A 21 -0.54 -5.42 12.77
C PHE A 21 -0.73 -4.43 11.60
N LEU A 22 -1.85 -4.52 10.89
CA LEU A 22 -2.15 -3.63 9.77
C LEU A 22 -2.32 -2.18 10.21
N THR A 23 -2.91 -1.93 11.38
CA THR A 23 -3.07 -0.59 11.93
C THR A 23 -1.72 0.03 12.31
N ALA A 24 -0.84 -0.75 12.97
CA ALA A 24 0.52 -0.30 13.28
C ALA A 24 1.31 -0.01 12.00
N ARG A 25 1.22 -0.90 10.99
CA ARG A 25 1.88 -0.71 9.69
C ARG A 25 1.37 0.53 8.96
N LEU A 26 0.06 0.80 9.02
CA LEU A 26 -0.54 2.01 8.43
C LEU A 26 0.06 3.27 9.05
N HIS A 27 0.14 3.34 10.38
CA HIS A 27 0.73 4.48 11.08
C HIS A 27 2.20 4.69 10.68
N THR A 28 2.99 3.61 10.59
CA THR A 28 4.39 3.67 10.14
C THR A 28 4.51 4.20 8.70
N LEU A 29 3.68 3.71 7.78
CA LEU A 29 3.67 4.18 6.39
C LEU A 29 3.28 5.66 6.28
N GLU A 30 2.30 6.10 7.07
CA GLU A 30 1.87 7.51 7.09
C GLU A 30 2.96 8.44 7.64
N LYS A 31 3.67 8.01 8.70
CA LYS A 31 4.85 8.73 9.22
C LYS A 31 5.94 8.81 8.15
N ARG A 32 6.32 7.68 7.55
CA ARG A 32 7.35 7.63 6.50
C ARG A 32 7.00 8.48 5.28
N LYS A 33 5.73 8.52 4.87
CA LYS A 33 5.26 9.38 3.78
C LYS A 33 5.50 10.86 4.09
N LYS A 34 5.27 11.29 5.34
CA LYS A 34 5.50 12.67 5.77
C LYS A 34 6.99 13.01 5.79
N GLU A 35 7.84 12.09 6.25
CA GLU A 35 9.30 12.26 6.26
C GLU A 35 9.86 12.41 4.85
N ILE A 36 9.55 11.48 3.95
CA ILE A 36 9.95 11.54 2.54
C ILE A 36 9.46 12.82 1.86
N SER A 37 8.28 13.32 2.20
CA SER A 37 7.79 14.57 1.63
C SER A 37 8.58 15.81 2.07
N LYS A 38 9.34 15.75 3.16
CA LYS A 38 10.24 16.83 3.59
C LYS A 38 11.62 16.75 2.92
N GLU A 39 12.00 15.59 2.41
CA GLU A 39 13.25 15.36 1.68
C GLU A 39 13.15 15.77 0.20
N ASP A 40 11.98 16.23 -0.26
CA ASP A 40 11.77 16.66 -1.64
C ASP A 40 12.39 18.05 -1.85
N PRO A 41 13.41 18.19 -2.72
CA PRO A 41 14.05 19.49 -2.99
C PRO A 41 13.05 20.57 -3.45
N PHE A 42 11.94 20.16 -4.08
CA PHE A 42 10.91 21.08 -4.54
C PHE A 42 10.03 21.64 -3.41
N THR A 43 10.17 21.13 -2.18
CA THR A 43 9.47 21.67 -1.00
C THR A 43 10.19 22.87 -0.40
N ASP A 44 11.47 23.07 -0.74
CA ASP A 44 12.27 24.18 -0.24
C ASP A 44 11.95 25.47 -1.02
N PRO A 45 11.45 26.54 -0.35
CA PRO A 45 11.16 27.82 -1.02
C PRO A 45 12.40 28.54 -1.52
N SER A 46 13.59 28.36 -0.92
CA SER A 46 14.82 29.04 -1.35
C SER A 46 15.41 28.49 -2.64
N ARG A 47 14.82 27.42 -3.18
CA ARG A 47 15.18 26.80 -4.47
C ARG A 47 15.22 27.80 -5.62
N VAL A 48 14.35 28.82 -5.61
CA VAL A 48 14.26 29.78 -6.72
C VAL A 48 15.38 30.84 -6.71
N ASP A 49 16.11 30.96 -5.59
CA ASP A 49 17.11 32.01 -5.42
C ASP A 49 18.49 31.61 -5.99
N ASP A 50 18.81 30.31 -6.05
CA ASP A 50 20.13 29.77 -6.44
C ASP A 50 20.10 28.86 -7.70
N ASN A 51 18.97 28.73 -8.39
CA ASN A 51 18.79 27.83 -9.56
C ASN A 51 19.40 28.36 -10.89
N ALA A 52 20.43 29.20 -10.84
CA ALA A 52 21.04 29.80 -12.03
C ALA A 52 22.04 28.86 -12.74
N ALA A 53 22.47 27.79 -12.08
CA ALA A 53 23.44 26.83 -12.59
C ALA A 53 22.76 25.52 -13.05
N ALA A 54 23.11 25.05 -14.25
CA ALA A 54 22.46 23.91 -14.90
C ALA A 54 22.69 22.56 -14.19
N ASP A 55 23.77 22.45 -13.40
CA ASP A 55 24.07 21.29 -12.55
C ASP A 55 23.14 21.21 -11.34
N ILE A 56 22.88 22.34 -10.68
CA ILE A 56 21.95 22.43 -9.54
C ILE A 56 20.51 22.08 -9.98
N GLU A 57 20.04 22.62 -11.10
CA GLU A 57 18.71 22.31 -11.65
C GLU A 57 18.54 20.80 -11.92
N ALA A 58 19.58 20.18 -12.50
CA ALA A 58 19.57 18.75 -12.79
C ALA A 58 19.46 17.92 -11.51
N ASP A 59 20.30 18.19 -10.51
CA ASP A 59 20.32 17.47 -9.24
C ASP A 59 18.98 17.60 -8.49
N GLU A 60 18.36 18.79 -8.49
CA GLU A 60 17.04 19.02 -7.92
C GLU A 60 15.97 18.17 -8.61
N GLN A 61 15.97 18.14 -9.94
CA GLN A 61 15.02 17.37 -10.73
C GLN A 61 15.16 15.87 -10.48
N PHE A 62 16.39 15.36 -10.38
CA PHE A 62 16.65 13.96 -10.01
C PHE A 62 16.18 13.66 -8.59
N GLY A 63 16.47 14.54 -7.63
CA GLY A 63 16.02 14.42 -6.25
C GLY A 63 14.50 14.38 -6.13
N HIS A 64 13.81 15.31 -6.81
CA HIS A 64 12.35 15.34 -6.87
C HIS A 64 11.76 14.07 -7.48
N ALA A 65 12.30 13.61 -8.62
CA ALA A 65 11.85 12.40 -9.29
C ALA A 65 11.98 11.16 -8.39
N ARG A 66 13.11 11.03 -7.67
CA ARG A 66 13.36 9.96 -6.69
C ARG A 66 12.35 10.00 -5.56
N THR A 67 12.19 11.15 -4.92
CA THR A 67 11.28 11.33 -3.78
C THR A 67 9.82 11.09 -4.19
N SER A 68 9.41 11.56 -5.36
CA SER A 68 8.10 11.32 -5.94
C SER A 68 7.81 9.84 -6.21
N ALA A 69 8.79 9.09 -6.74
CA ALA A 69 8.64 7.65 -6.97
C ALA A 69 8.42 6.88 -5.65
N ILE A 70 9.21 7.18 -4.61
CA ILE A 70 9.08 6.58 -3.28
C ILE A 70 7.71 6.93 -2.68
N LYS A 71 7.29 8.20 -2.74
CA LYS A 71 5.99 8.66 -2.22
C LYS A 71 4.82 7.96 -2.91
N LYS A 72 4.93 7.69 -4.21
CA LYS A 72 3.92 6.95 -4.99
C LYS A 72 3.81 5.50 -4.52
N GLU A 73 4.94 4.82 -4.30
CA GLU A 73 4.96 3.46 -3.78
C GLU A 73 4.36 3.37 -2.37
N ILE A 74 4.79 4.23 -1.44
CA ILE A 74 4.25 4.30 -0.08
C ILE A 74 2.73 4.56 -0.11
N SER A 75 2.28 5.45 -0.99
CA SER A 75 0.84 5.74 -1.12
C SER A 75 0.04 4.52 -1.60
N ARG A 76 0.59 3.72 -2.53
CA ARG A 76 -0.04 2.46 -2.96
C ARG A 76 -0.14 1.48 -1.79
N SER A 77 0.93 1.34 -1.01
CA SER A 77 0.96 0.50 0.18
C SER A 77 -0.07 0.93 1.23
N ILE A 78 -0.22 2.23 1.49
CA ILE A 78 -1.25 2.78 2.38
C ILE A 78 -2.66 2.40 1.90
N VAL A 79 -2.93 2.52 0.60
CA VAL A 79 -4.23 2.15 0.02
C VAL A 79 -4.50 0.65 0.22
N SER A 80 -3.52 -0.21 -0.04
CA SER A 80 -3.65 -1.66 0.17
C SER A 80 -3.96 -2.01 1.63
N VAL A 81 -3.23 -1.42 2.58
CA VAL A 81 -3.45 -1.64 4.01
C VAL A 81 -4.83 -1.15 4.46
N ARG A 82 -5.24 0.06 4.06
CA ARG A 82 -6.59 0.59 4.36
C ARG A 82 -7.68 -0.30 3.79
N LYS A 83 -7.49 -0.81 2.57
CA LYS A 83 -8.43 -1.72 1.93
C LYS A 83 -8.55 -3.04 2.70
N ALA A 84 -7.43 -3.63 3.12
CA ALA A 84 -7.43 -4.83 3.95
C ALA A 84 -8.17 -4.61 5.29
N LEU A 85 -7.91 -3.50 5.98
CA LEU A 85 -8.64 -3.12 7.21
C LEU A 85 -10.14 -2.99 6.97
N THR A 86 -10.56 -2.34 5.88
CA THR A 86 -11.98 -2.26 5.50
C THR A 86 -12.57 -3.64 5.25
N ARG A 87 -11.83 -4.54 4.58
CA ARG A 87 -12.28 -5.92 4.34
C ARG A 87 -12.45 -6.72 5.62
N ILE A 88 -11.60 -6.48 6.63
CA ILE A 88 -11.77 -7.06 7.96
C ILE A 88 -13.09 -6.58 8.58
N LYS A 89 -13.35 -5.26 8.55
CA LYS A 89 -14.58 -4.67 9.11
C LYS A 89 -15.86 -5.22 8.47
N ILE A 90 -15.88 -5.41 7.15
CA ILE A 90 -17.06 -5.93 6.43
C ILE A 90 -17.12 -7.47 6.38
N GLY A 91 -16.19 -8.17 7.04
CA GLY A 91 -16.17 -9.64 7.08
C GLY A 91 -15.79 -10.32 5.76
N LYS A 92 -15.08 -9.63 4.86
CA LYS A 92 -14.60 -10.16 3.56
C LYS A 92 -13.09 -10.37 3.50
N TYR A 93 -12.41 -10.34 4.65
CA TYR A 93 -10.97 -10.58 4.71
C TYR A 93 -10.62 -12.00 4.23
N GLY A 94 -9.50 -12.13 3.49
CA GLY A 94 -9.03 -13.39 2.92
C GLY A 94 -9.87 -13.98 1.78
N ILE A 95 -10.79 -13.20 1.22
CA ILE A 95 -11.50 -13.54 -0.04
C ILE A 95 -10.92 -12.66 -1.16
N CYS A 96 -10.60 -13.25 -2.31
CA CYS A 96 -10.16 -12.52 -3.49
C CYS A 96 -11.29 -11.61 -4.00
N GLU A 97 -10.98 -10.35 -4.31
CA GLU A 97 -11.96 -9.41 -4.85
C GLU A 97 -12.38 -9.65 -6.29
N GLU A 98 -11.54 -10.30 -7.10
CA GLU A 98 -11.84 -10.58 -8.51
C GLU A 98 -12.59 -11.91 -8.65
N CYS A 99 -11.95 -13.03 -8.30
CA CYS A 99 -12.59 -14.34 -8.48
C CYS A 99 -13.51 -14.76 -7.32
N GLY A 100 -13.49 -14.09 -6.16
CA GLY A 100 -14.29 -14.47 -5.00
C GLY A 100 -13.84 -15.76 -4.30
N GLN A 101 -12.68 -16.32 -4.66
CA GLN A 101 -12.11 -17.51 -4.00
C GLN A 101 -11.31 -17.12 -2.75
N MET A 102 -11.04 -18.07 -1.85
CA MET A 102 -10.16 -17.80 -0.71
C MET A 102 -8.74 -17.50 -1.19
N ILE A 103 -8.11 -16.52 -0.55
CA ILE A 103 -6.69 -16.24 -0.71
C ILE A 103 -5.94 -17.27 0.12
N ASP A 104 -4.86 -17.82 -0.45
CA ASP A 104 -3.98 -18.75 0.25
C ASP A 104 -3.54 -18.18 1.60
N THR A 105 -3.62 -18.99 2.66
CA THR A 105 -3.24 -18.58 4.01
C THR A 105 -1.75 -18.25 4.12
N ALA A 106 -0.88 -18.95 3.38
CA ALA A 106 0.54 -18.63 3.31
C ALA A 106 0.78 -17.25 2.69
N ARG A 107 -0.02 -16.89 1.67
CA ARG A 107 0.02 -15.53 1.08
C ARG A 107 -0.44 -14.47 2.08
N LEU A 108 -1.51 -14.72 2.84
CA LEU A 108 -1.98 -13.78 3.86
C LEU A 108 -1.02 -13.66 5.04
N MET A 109 -0.28 -14.73 5.36
CA MET A 109 0.76 -14.70 6.39
C MET A 109 1.95 -13.83 5.95
N ALA A 110 2.38 -13.95 4.69
CA ALA A 110 3.46 -13.13 4.13
C ALA A 110 3.02 -11.68 3.82
N PHE A 111 1.80 -11.51 3.30
CA PHE A 111 1.24 -10.23 2.86
C PHE A 111 -0.18 -10.05 3.43
N PRO A 112 -0.31 -9.63 4.71
CA PRO A 112 -1.61 -9.48 5.36
C PRO A 112 -2.55 -8.46 4.67
N GLU A 113 -2.01 -7.55 3.88
CA GLU A 113 -2.74 -6.54 3.10
C GLU A 113 -3.29 -7.06 1.76
N ALA A 114 -2.96 -8.30 1.36
CA ALA A 114 -3.33 -8.83 0.05
C ALA A 114 -4.87 -8.95 -0.11
N THR A 115 -5.39 -8.37 -1.19
CA THR A 115 -6.83 -8.44 -1.55
C THR A 115 -7.13 -9.36 -2.74
N LEU A 116 -6.09 -9.85 -3.41
CA LEU A 116 -6.15 -10.71 -4.59
C LEU A 116 -5.44 -12.03 -4.32
N CYS A 117 -5.96 -13.11 -4.91
CA CYS A 117 -5.24 -14.39 -4.97
C CYS A 117 -4.04 -14.27 -5.93
N THR A 118 -3.08 -15.20 -5.85
CA THR A 118 -1.88 -15.20 -6.68
C THR A 118 -2.20 -15.16 -8.18
N LYS A 119 -3.21 -15.89 -8.61
CA LYS A 119 -3.64 -15.96 -10.03
C LYS A 119 -4.13 -14.62 -10.55
N ASP A 120 -4.96 -13.93 -9.78
CA ASP A 120 -5.56 -12.65 -10.19
C ASP A 120 -4.56 -11.49 -10.00
N ALA A 121 -3.71 -11.55 -8.97
CA ALA A 121 -2.60 -10.62 -8.79
C ALA A 121 -1.63 -10.66 -10.01
N ALA A 122 -1.25 -11.86 -10.45
CA ALA A 122 -0.37 -12.04 -11.61
C ALA A 122 -0.99 -11.54 -12.94
N LYS A 123 -2.32 -11.48 -13.04
CA LYS A 123 -2.99 -10.90 -14.22
C LYS A 123 -2.93 -9.37 -14.21
N ARG A 124 -2.96 -8.75 -13.03
CA ARG A 124 -3.00 -7.30 -12.87
C ARG A 124 -1.62 -6.65 -12.98
N GLU A 125 -0.56 -7.42 -12.73
CA GLU A 125 0.83 -6.99 -12.87
C GLU A 125 1.33 -7.09 -14.32
N LYS A 126 0.60 -7.78 -15.20
CA LYS A 126 0.84 -7.83 -16.65
C LYS A 126 0.12 -6.68 -17.35
#